data_AF-A0A7V2TST9-F1
#
_entry.id   AF-A0A7V2TST9-F1
#
_cell.length_a   1.000
_cell.length_b   1.000
_cell.length_c   1.000
_cell.angle_alpha   90.00
_cell.angle_beta   90.00
_cell.angle_gamma   90.00
#
_symmetry.space_group_name_H-M   'P 1'
#
loop_
_entity.id
_entity.type
_entity.pdbx_description
1 polymer ?
#
loop_
_entity_poly.entity_id
_entity_poly.type
_entity_poly.pdbx_seq_one_letter_code
_entity_poly.pdbx_strand_id
1 'polypeptide(L)'
;MFEGLILGIQTALVPQNLLGCFIGCLVGTLVGVLPGVGVSGTMALLLPLTFVLGPTAGMIMLAGIWYGANYGGSTTSILVNVPGEATSVVTCLDGHKMALRGRAGAALAVAAIGSFFAGTVSVIGLNFFAPPLAEVAL
;
A
#
# COMPACT_ATOMS: atom_id res chain seq x y z
N MET A 1 -9.52 15.88 -17.01
CA MET A 1 -8.38 15.32 -16.23
C MET A 1 -8.07 16.15 -14.99
N PHE A 2 -7.67 17.42 -15.13
CA PHE A 2 -7.30 18.27 -13.97
C PHE A 2 -8.43 18.48 -12.95
N GLU A 3 -9.67 18.67 -13.39
CA GLU A 3 -10.83 18.81 -12.48
C GLU A 3 -11.07 17.56 -11.64
N GLY A 4 -10.95 16.36 -12.23
CA GLY A 4 -11.08 15.09 -11.50
C GLY A 4 -9.98 14.90 -10.46
N LEU A 5 -8.77 15.38 -10.75
CA LEU A 5 -7.62 15.31 -9.85
C LEU A 5 -7.80 16.26 -8.65
N ILE A 6 -8.29 17.48 -8.90
CA ILE A 6 -8.64 18.45 -7.86
C ILE A 6 -9.75 17.90 -6.97
N LEU A 7 -10.82 17.36 -7.56
CA LEU A 7 -11.93 16.75 -6.82
C LEU A 7 -11.44 15.57 -5.95
N GLY A 8 -10.58 14.71 -6.49
CA GLY A 8 -10.00 13.58 -5.77
C GLY A 8 -9.17 14.04 -4.56
N ILE A 9 -8.31 15.05 -4.72
CA ILE A 9 -7.52 15.61 -3.62
C ILE A 9 -8.43 16.24 -2.56
N GLN A 10 -9.43 17.02 -2.96
CA GLN A 10 -10.39 17.62 -2.03
C GLN A 10 -11.14 16.56 -1.22
N THR A 11 -11.55 15.49 -1.89
CA THR A 11 -12.25 14.36 -1.25
C THR A 11 -11.35 13.62 -0.28
N ALA A 12 -10.08 13.38 -0.65
CA ALA A 12 -9.11 12.70 0.20
C ALA A 12 -8.76 13.51 1.46
N LEU A 13 -8.75 14.84 1.38
CA LEU A 13 -8.43 15.74 2.50
C LEU A 13 -9.57 15.90 3.52
N VAL A 14 -10.75 15.34 3.27
CA VAL A 14 -11.84 15.33 4.26
C VAL A 14 -11.38 14.57 5.52
N PRO A 15 -11.55 15.12 6.73
CA PRO A 15 -11.03 14.52 7.97
C PRO A 15 -11.45 13.07 8.19
N GLN A 16 -12.69 12.71 7.85
CA GLN A 16 -13.20 11.34 7.93
C GLN A 16 -12.43 10.38 7.01
N ASN A 17 -12.09 10.83 5.81
CA ASN A 17 -11.34 10.04 4.83
C ASN A 17 -9.87 9.91 5.22
N LEU A 18 -9.27 10.96 5.79
CA LEU A 18 -7.92 10.90 6.34
C LEU A 18 -7.83 9.93 7.53
N LEU A 19 -8.82 9.95 8.43
CA LEU A 19 -8.90 8.99 9.53
C LEU A 19 -9.07 7.55 9.01
N GLY A 20 -9.96 7.34 8.02
CA GLY A 20 -10.11 6.05 7.37
C GLY A 20 -8.81 5.57 6.71
N CYS A 21 -8.11 6.45 6.01
CA CYS A 21 -6.79 6.17 5.43
C CYS A 21 -5.76 5.78 6.49
N PHE A 22 -5.67 6.56 7.57
CA PHE A 22 -4.74 6.31 8.67
C PHE A 22 -5.00 4.97 9.36
N ILE A 23 -6.26 4.69 9.70
CA ILE A 23 -6.67 3.41 10.29
C ILE A 23 -6.38 2.27 9.32
N GLY A 24 -6.70 2.44 8.04
CA GLY A 24 -6.43 1.47 7.00
C GLY A 24 -4.93 1.15 6.88
N CYS A 25 -4.08 2.16 6.82
CA CYS A 25 -2.62 2.02 6.80
C CYS A 25 -2.08 1.33 8.06
N LEU A 26 -2.60 1.69 9.23
CA LEU A 26 -2.18 1.12 10.51
C LEU A 26 -2.56 -0.37 10.59
N VAL A 27 -3.82 -0.70 10.32
CA VAL A 27 -4.31 -2.09 10.31
C VAL A 27 -3.59 -2.89 9.22
N GLY A 28 -3.45 -2.34 8.02
CA GLY A 28 -2.71 -2.97 6.93
C GLY A 28 -1.28 -3.30 7.33
N THR A 29 -0.56 -2.35 7.93
CA THR A 29 0.82 -2.57 8.39
C THR A 29 0.89 -3.65 9.47
N LEU A 30 0.00 -3.62 10.46
CA LEU A 30 -0.04 -4.63 11.53
C LEU A 30 -0.30 -6.04 10.97
N VAL A 31 -1.23 -6.17 10.04
CA VAL A 31 -1.55 -7.46 9.42
C VAL A 31 -0.44 -7.91 8.48
N GLY A 32 0.16 -7.00 7.71
CA GLY A 32 1.27 -7.31 6.81
C GLY A 32 2.53 -7.80 7.53
N VAL A 33 2.73 -7.39 8.79
CA VAL A 33 3.81 -7.91 9.64
C VAL A 33 3.53 -9.36 10.09
N LEU A 34 2.31 -9.89 9.97
CA LEU A 34 2.03 -11.29 10.29
C LEU A 34 2.39 -12.19 9.09
N PRO A 35 3.43 -13.04 9.19
CA PRO A 35 3.83 -13.91 8.08
C PRO A 35 2.70 -14.89 7.72
N GLY A 36 2.43 -15.04 6.42
CA GLY A 36 1.41 -15.94 5.89
C GLY A 36 0.03 -15.32 5.69
N VAL A 37 -0.23 -14.11 6.20
CA VAL A 37 -1.44 -13.34 5.87
C VAL A 37 -1.12 -12.41 4.70
N GLY A 38 -1.46 -12.85 3.48
CA GLY A 38 -1.25 -12.04 2.27
C GLY A 38 -2.13 -10.79 2.25
N VAL A 39 -1.70 -9.78 1.48
CA VAL A 39 -2.39 -8.50 1.28
C VAL A 39 -3.81 -8.74 0.77
N SER A 40 -3.96 -9.68 -0.16
CA SER A 40 -5.25 -10.08 -0.73
C SER A 40 -6.21 -10.63 0.32
N GLY A 41 -5.70 -11.41 1.28
CA GLY A 41 -6.49 -11.97 2.38
C GLY A 41 -6.97 -10.89 3.35
N THR A 42 -6.09 -9.94 3.70
CA THR A 42 -6.44 -8.79 4.55
C THR A 42 -7.53 -7.93 3.90
N MET A 43 -7.41 -7.64 2.59
CA MET A 43 -8.43 -6.87 1.87
C MET A 43 -9.77 -7.59 1.82
N ALA A 44 -9.80 -8.91 1.60
CA ALA A 44 -11.04 -9.69 1.60
C ALA A 44 -11.73 -9.68 2.97
N LEU A 45 -10.96 -9.80 4.06
CA LEU A 45 -11.49 -9.78 5.42
C LEU A 45 -12.04 -8.42 5.84
N LEU A 46 -11.45 -7.32 5.33
CA LEU A 46 -11.82 -5.95 5.69
C LEU A 46 -12.76 -5.29 4.66
N LEU A 47 -13.05 -5.96 3.54
CA LEU A 47 -14.03 -5.53 2.55
C LEU A 47 -15.40 -5.19 3.19
N PRO A 48 -15.95 -5.98 4.14
CA PRO A 48 -17.24 -5.67 4.76
C PRO A 48 -17.28 -4.29 5.43
N LEU A 49 -16.14 -3.83 5.94
CA LEU A 49 -16.02 -2.54 6.63
C LEU A 49 -16.26 -1.35 5.68
N THR A 50 -16.06 -1.54 4.37
CA THR A 50 -16.34 -0.52 3.35
C THR A 50 -17.82 -0.25 3.14
N PHE A 51 -18.69 -1.23 3.39
CA PHE A 51 -20.13 -1.04 3.30
C PHE A 51 -20.68 -0.19 4.44
N VAL A 52 -19.98 -0.13 5.58
CA VAL A 52 -20.38 0.66 6.76
C VAL A 52 -19.93 2.12 6.64
N LEU A 53 -18.73 2.36 6.11
CA LEU A 53 -18.12 3.70 6.02
C LEU A 53 -18.56 4.51 4.80
N GLY A 54 -19.28 3.89 3.86
CA GLY A 54 -19.63 4.47 2.57
C GLY A 54 -18.53 4.26 1.51
N PRO A 55 -18.88 4.30 0.21
CA PRO A 55 -18.01 3.85 -0.87
C PRO A 55 -16.70 4.64 -0.97
N THR A 56 -16.73 5.96 -0.76
CA THR A 56 -15.55 6.82 -0.85
C THR A 56 -14.55 6.55 0.28
N ALA A 57 -15.01 6.61 1.54
CA ALA A 57 -14.16 6.37 2.71
C ALA A 57 -13.67 4.92 2.75
N GLY A 58 -14.53 3.98 2.35
CA GLY A 58 -14.20 2.56 2.24
C GLY A 58 -13.09 2.28 1.22
N MET A 59 -13.17 2.86 0.02
CA MET A 59 -12.11 2.72 -0.99
C MET A 59 -10.78 3.33 -0.52
N ILE A 60 -10.82 4.49 0.13
CA ILE A 60 -9.62 5.14 0.68
C ILE A 60 -8.99 4.27 1.78
N MET A 61 -9.80 3.69 2.66
CA MET A 61 -9.31 2.80 3.70
C MET A 61 -8.72 1.51 3.13
N LEU A 62 -9.36 0.88 2.13
CA LEU A 62 -8.83 -0.30 1.44
C LEU A 62 -7.51 0.01 0.73
N ALA A 63 -7.39 1.17 0.09
CA ALA A 63 -6.13 1.61 -0.47
C ALA A 63 -5.04 1.72 0.62
N GLY A 64 -5.37 2.33 1.77
CA GLY A 64 -4.47 2.39 2.92
C GLY A 64 -4.04 1.01 3.42
N ILE A 65 -4.98 0.06 3.51
CA ILE A 65 -4.69 -1.34 3.89
C ILE A 65 -3.72 -1.97 2.89
N TRP A 66 -3.95 -1.80 1.59
CA TRP A 66 -3.10 -2.37 0.55
C TRP A 66 -1.66 -1.85 0.66
N TYR A 67 -1.47 -0.53 0.73
CA TYR A 67 -0.13 0.05 0.85
C TYR A 67 0.54 -0.31 2.18
N GLY A 68 -0.21 -0.25 3.29
CA GLY A 68 0.29 -0.61 4.62
C GLY A 68 0.72 -2.08 4.71
N ALA A 69 -0.10 -3.00 4.19
CA ALA A 69 0.19 -4.43 4.23
C ALA A 69 1.40 -4.80 3.36
N ASN A 70 1.54 -4.20 2.17
CA ASN A 70 2.74 -4.40 1.33
C ASN A 70 4.03 -3.94 2.02
N TYR A 71 3.97 -2.80 2.72
CA TYR A 71 5.12 -2.30 3.49
C TYR A 71 5.40 -3.14 4.75
N GLY A 72 4.36 -3.52 5.49
CA GLY A 72 4.46 -4.41 6.65
C GLY A 72 5.08 -5.78 6.30
N GLY A 73 4.65 -6.38 5.18
CA GLY A 73 5.20 -7.64 4.68
C GLY A 73 6.66 -7.52 4.24
N SER A 74 7.08 -6.36 3.74
CA SER A 74 8.49 -6.08 3.45
C SER A 74 9.31 -5.99 4.74
N THR A 75 8.73 -5.49 5.84
CA THR A 75 9.40 -5.39 7.14
C THR A 75 9.74 -6.76 7.72
N THR A 76 8.79 -7.71 7.71
CA THR A 76 9.06 -9.11 8.11
C THR A 76 10.03 -9.82 7.18
N SER A 77 9.90 -9.59 5.87
CA SER A 77 10.83 -10.14 4.87
C SER A 77 12.28 -9.72 5.14
N ILE A 78 12.50 -8.44 5.48
CA ILE A 78 13.83 -7.88 5.79
C ILE A 78 14.35 -8.43 7.12
N LEU A 79 13.54 -8.38 8.19
CA LEU A 79 14.02 -8.66 9.55
C LEU A 79 14.18 -10.15 9.83
N VAL A 80 13.22 -10.97 9.39
CA VAL A 80 13.15 -12.40 9.77
C VAL A 80 13.23 -13.37 8.59
N ASN A 81 13.43 -12.89 7.36
CA ASN A 81 13.54 -13.72 6.15
C ASN A 81 12.33 -14.62 5.87
N VAL A 82 11.15 -14.23 6.37
CA VAL A 82 9.89 -14.95 6.13
C VAL A 82 9.01 -14.09 5.21
N PRO A 83 9.00 -14.35 3.90
CA PRO A 83 8.19 -13.58 2.97
C PRO A 83 6.71 -13.90 3.14
N GLY A 84 5.89 -12.86 3.27
CA GLY A 84 4.43 -12.98 3.34
C GLY A 84 3.75 -13.14 1.96
N GLU A 85 4.41 -12.68 0.89
CA GLU A 85 3.94 -12.81 -0.49
C GLU A 85 5.12 -13.06 -1.46
N ALA A 86 4.82 -13.58 -2.65
CA ALA A 86 5.82 -13.83 -3.68
C ALA A 86 6.58 -12.55 -4.09
N THR A 87 5.91 -11.39 -4.05
CA THR A 87 6.48 -10.07 -4.38
C THR A 87 7.53 -9.60 -3.37
N SER A 88 7.44 -10.02 -2.10
CA SER A 88 8.38 -9.62 -1.05
C SER A 88 9.58 -10.56 -0.89
N VAL A 89 9.61 -11.68 -1.62
CA VAL A 89 10.75 -12.61 -1.67
C VAL A 89 12.03 -11.91 -2.16
N VAL A 90 11.91 -11.02 -3.15
CA VAL A 90 13.07 -10.27 -3.68
C VAL A 90 13.64 -9.33 -2.61
N THR A 91 12.77 -8.76 -1.76
CA THR A 91 13.18 -7.91 -0.63
C THR A 91 13.99 -8.68 0.40
N CYS A 92 13.73 -9.97 0.60
CA CYS A 92 14.54 -10.82 1.47
C CYS A 92 15.99 -10.95 0.98
N LEU A 93 16.22 -11.05 -0.34
CA LEU A 93 17.54 -11.38 -0.91
C LEU A 93 18.62 -10.37 -0.52
N ASP A 94 18.29 -9.08 -0.56
CA ASP A 94 19.21 -7.99 -0.24
C ASP A 94 18.91 -7.39 1.13
N GLY A 95 17.62 -7.21 1.45
CA GLY A 95 17.17 -6.62 2.70
C GLY A 95 17.57 -7.44 3.93
N HIS A 96 17.40 -8.77 3.88
CA HIS A 96 17.80 -9.63 4.99
C HIS A 96 19.31 -9.67 5.19
N LYS A 97 20.09 -9.71 4.09
CA LYS A 97 21.55 -9.61 4.17
C LYS A 97 22.03 -8.29 4.79
N MET A 98 21.34 -7.18 4.51
CA MET A 98 21.60 -5.90 5.17
C MET A 98 21.22 -5.93 6.65
N ALA A 99 20.10 -6.55 7.01
CA ALA A 99 19.67 -6.71 8.40
C ALA A 99 20.69 -7.54 9.22
N LEU A 100 21.19 -8.66 8.67
CA LEU A 100 22.24 -9.49 9.28
C LEU A 100 23.56 -8.73 9.51
N ARG A 101 23.84 -7.69 8.72
CA ARG A 101 24.99 -6.79 8.89
C ARG A 101 24.73 -5.64 9.87
N GLY A 102 23.64 -5.68 10.64
CA GLY A 102 23.24 -4.62 11.56
C GLY A 102 22.65 -3.38 10.90
N ARG A 103 22.39 -3.42 9.58
CA ARG A 103 21.85 -2.30 8.80
C ARG A 103 20.34 -2.42 8.53
N ALA A 104 19.61 -3.02 9.46
CA ALA A 104 18.16 -3.22 9.34
C ALA A 104 17.38 -1.91 9.13
N GLY A 105 17.70 -0.85 9.88
CA GLY A 105 17.03 0.45 9.73
C GLY A 105 17.26 1.07 8.34
N ALA A 106 18.47 0.95 7.79
CA ALA A 106 18.77 1.42 6.44
C ALA A 106 18.00 0.60 5.38
N ALA A 107 17.90 -0.72 5.56
CA ALA A 107 17.12 -1.59 4.68
C ALA A 107 15.63 -1.19 4.64
N LEU A 108 15.04 -0.95 5.81
CA LEU A 108 13.65 -0.50 5.94
C LEU A 108 13.44 0.88 5.31
N ALA A 109 14.37 1.82 5.53
CA ALA A 109 14.29 3.15 4.95
C ALA A 109 14.36 3.13 3.42
N VAL A 110 15.25 2.31 2.84
CA VAL A 110 15.35 2.15 1.38
C VAL A 110 14.06 1.54 0.82
N ALA A 111 13.49 0.54 1.49
CA ALA A 111 12.21 -0.04 1.10
C ALA A 111 11.08 1.01 1.13
N ALA A 112 10.97 1.80 2.21
CA ALA A 112 9.97 2.84 2.36
C ALA A 112 10.07 3.92 1.26
N ILE A 113 11.28 4.44 1.04
CA ILE A 113 11.53 5.49 0.05
C ILE A 113 11.30 4.95 -1.37
N GLY A 114 11.76 3.73 -1.65
CA GLY A 114 11.54 3.06 -2.93
C GLY A 114 10.05 2.89 -3.24
N SER A 115 9.26 2.40 -2.27
CA SER A 115 7.81 2.25 -2.39
C SER A 115 7.11 3.59 -2.58
N PHE A 116 7.52 4.64 -1.86
CA PHE A 116 6.94 5.97 -2.00
C PHE A 116 7.20 6.56 -3.40
N PHE A 117 8.43 6.47 -3.89
CA PHE A 117 8.78 6.98 -5.22
C PHE A 117 8.08 6.18 -6.32
N ALA A 118 8.15 4.85 -6.28
CA ALA A 118 7.49 3.99 -7.26
C ALA A 118 5.97 4.17 -7.26
N GLY A 119 5.34 4.28 -6.10
CA GLY A 119 3.90 4.55 -5.97
C GLY A 119 3.51 5.90 -6.56
N THR A 120 4.27 6.95 -6.26
CA THR A 120 4.00 8.31 -6.77
C THR A 120 4.13 8.35 -8.30
N VAL A 121 5.22 7.79 -8.84
CA VAL A 121 5.43 7.71 -10.30
C VAL A 121 4.34 6.88 -10.96
N SER A 122 3.92 5.77 -10.35
CA SER A 122 2.86 4.91 -10.88
C SER A 122 1.50 5.63 -10.93
N VAL A 123 1.15 6.39 -9.89
CA VAL A 123 -0.11 7.17 -9.85
C VAL A 123 -0.10 8.26 -10.92
N ILE A 124 1.03 8.98 -11.09
CA ILE A 124 1.17 10.00 -12.13
C ILE A 124 1.06 9.35 -13.52
N GLY A 125 1.78 8.24 -13.74
CA GLY A 125 1.71 7.49 -15.00
C GLY A 125 0.30 7.02 -15.31
N LEU A 126 -0.37 6.39 -14.33
CA LEU A 126 -1.76 5.93 -14.48
C LEU A 126 -2.68 7.09 -14.85
N ASN A 127 -2.52 8.27 -14.26
CA ASN A 127 -3.34 9.43 -14.60
C ASN A 127 -3.18 9.88 -16.07
N PHE A 128 -1.99 9.74 -16.67
CA PHE A 128 -1.77 10.05 -18.09
C PHE A 128 -2.23 8.93 -19.03
N PHE A 129 -2.04 7.67 -18.65
CA PHE A 129 -2.37 6.52 -19.48
C PHE A 129 -3.82 6.04 -19.35
N ALA A 130 -4.53 6.39 -18.27
CA ALA A 130 -5.91 5.97 -18.05
C ALA A 130 -6.91 6.51 -19.10
N PRO A 131 -6.88 7.80 -19.50
CA PRO A 131 -7.79 8.31 -20.53
C PRO A 131 -7.68 7.60 -21.90
N PRO A 132 -6.48 7.45 -22.51
CA PRO A 132 -6.38 6.75 -23.79
C PRO A 132 -6.70 5.25 -23.66
N LEU A 133 -6.42 4.62 -22.52
CA LEU A 133 -6.87 3.24 -22.29
C LEU A 133 -8.40 3.13 -22.26
N ALA A 134 -9.08 4.09 -21.63
CA ALA A 134 -10.53 4.09 -21.53
C ALA A 134 -11.21 4.29 -22.89
N GLU A 135 -10.61 5.11 -23.77
CA GLU A 135 -11.11 5.31 -25.14
C GLU A 135 -10.94 4.08 -26.04
N VAL A 136 -9.92 3.25 -25.80
CA VAL A 136 -9.71 2.00 -26.56
C VAL A 136 -10.58 0.85 -26.03
N ALA A 137 -11.01 0.92 -24.76
CA ALA A 137 -11.83 -0.10 -24.11
C ALA A 137 -13.35 0.08 -24.30
N LEU A 138 -13.79 1.28 -24.67
CA LEU A 138 -15.18 1.63 -25.02
C LEU A 138 -15.44 1.44 -26.52
#